data_AF-L7JW49-F1
#
_entry.id   AF-L7JW49-F1
#
_cell.length_a   1.000
_cell.length_b   1.000
_cell.length_c   1.000
_cell.angle_alpha   90.00
_cell.angle_beta   90.00
_cell.angle_gamma   90.00
#
_symmetry.space_group_name_H-M   'P 1'
#
loop_
_entity.id
_entity.type
_entity.pdbx_description
1 polymer ?
#
loop_
_entity_poly.entity_id
_entity_poly.type
_entity_poly.pdbx_seq_one_letter_code
_entity_poly.pdbx_strand_id
1 'polypeptide(L)'
;MKCVLEYLNNILRICFYFDQDRNNYESLFHDFSLRKQLKSINRQYTREYIFQTSLFCACSMPMATLFVTQFVSSEKYIKNDFHCKKEALLMNKQRKRFMYLICCITRKEKSLKYCFLFFSGTYCNYYQSEYVEYIANELEPSKQKYFMEMKKI
;
A
#
# COMPACT_ATOMS: atom_id res chain seq x y z
N MET A 1 15.60 10.66 14.72
CA MET A 1 15.20 9.45 13.94
C MET A 1 14.07 8.66 14.58
N LYS A 2 14.13 8.29 15.88
CA LYS A 2 13.04 7.56 16.57
C LYS A 2 11.65 8.20 16.35
N CYS A 3 11.54 9.50 16.63
CA CYS A 3 10.27 10.24 16.51
C CYS A 3 9.65 10.22 15.09
N VAL A 4 10.46 10.27 14.03
CA VAL A 4 9.96 10.26 12.64
C VAL A 4 9.42 8.89 12.24
N LEU A 5 10.15 7.81 12.58
CA LEU A 5 9.70 6.45 12.29
C LEU A 5 8.49 6.06 13.14
N GLU A 6 8.40 6.56 14.37
CA GLU A 6 7.22 6.39 15.23
C GLU A 6 6.00 7.10 14.64
N TYR A 7 6.16 8.33 14.15
CA TYR A 7 5.09 9.05 13.47
C TYR A 7 4.63 8.32 12.20
N LEU A 8 5.58 7.87 11.37
CA LEU A 8 5.28 7.06 10.18
C LEU A 8 4.56 5.76 10.55
N ASN A 9 5.01 5.07 11.60
CA ASN A 9 4.38 3.84 12.06
C ASN A 9 2.92 4.08 12.50
N ASN A 10 2.62 5.22 13.12
CA ASN A 10 1.26 5.59 13.48
C ASN A 10 0.38 5.88 12.26
N ILE A 11 0.93 6.54 11.22
CA ILE A 11 0.22 6.72 9.94
C ILE A 11 -0.06 5.36 9.30
N LEU A 12 0.95 4.49 9.22
CA LEU A 12 0.80 3.16 8.61
C LEU A 12 -0.14 2.26 9.41
N ARG A 13 -0.23 2.45 10.72
CA ARG A 13 -1.26 1.82 11.55
C ARG A 13 -2.66 2.25 11.13
N ILE A 14 -2.88 3.54 10.89
CA ILE A 14 -4.18 4.04 10.40
C ILE A 14 -4.49 3.44 9.02
N CYS A 15 -3.50 3.41 8.12
CA CYS A 15 -3.64 2.78 6.80
C CYS A 15 -4.04 1.30 6.90
N PHE A 16 -3.38 0.53 7.79
CA PHE A 16 -3.72 -0.86 8.04
C PHE A 16 -5.16 -1.05 8.50
N TYR A 17 -5.63 -0.25 9.46
CA TYR A 17 -7.01 -0.35 9.95
C TYR A 17 -8.02 0.09 8.89
N PHE A 18 -7.70 1.13 8.11
CA PHE A 18 -8.54 1.55 6.99
C PHE A 18 -8.78 0.41 6.00
N ASP A 19 -7.71 -0.27 5.57
CA ASP A 19 -7.81 -1.37 4.61
C ASP A 19 -8.54 -2.60 5.20
N GLN A 20 -8.35 -2.90 6.49
CA GLN A 20 -9.10 -3.96 7.19
C GLN A 20 -10.61 -3.65 7.26
N ASP A 21 -10.96 -2.42 7.62
CA ASP A 21 -12.33 -2.02 7.85
C ASP A 21 -13.06 -1.67 6.55
N ARG A 22 -12.33 -1.43 5.44
CA ARG A 22 -12.88 -1.06 4.13
C ARG A 22 -14.06 -1.93 3.72
N ASN A 23 -13.93 -3.25 3.88
CA ASN A 23 -14.96 -4.20 3.45
C ASN A 23 -16.26 -4.06 4.26
N ASN A 24 -16.21 -3.50 5.46
CA ASN A 24 -17.41 -3.18 6.25
C ASN A 24 -18.17 -1.97 5.69
N TYR A 25 -17.54 -1.20 4.81
CA TYR A 25 -18.09 0.02 4.19
C TYR A 25 -18.21 -0.11 2.67
N GLU A 26 -18.38 -1.33 2.14
CA GLU A 26 -18.46 -1.61 0.71
C GLU A 26 -19.54 -0.76 0.00
N SER A 27 -20.64 -0.47 0.70
CA SER A 27 -21.72 0.39 0.21
C SER A 27 -21.27 1.78 -0.21
N LEU A 28 -20.29 2.39 0.50
CA LEU A 28 -19.76 3.71 0.13
C LEU A 28 -19.05 3.68 -1.24
N PHE A 29 -18.39 2.57 -1.55
CA PHE A 29 -17.68 2.38 -2.82
C PHE A 29 -18.65 2.08 -3.98
N HIS A 30 -19.73 1.34 -3.69
CA HIS A 30 -20.84 1.14 -4.64
C HIS A 30 -21.59 2.42 -4.94
N ASP A 31 -21.87 3.23 -3.91
CA ASP A 31 -22.52 4.53 -4.03
C ASP A 31 -21.73 5.46 -4.95
N PHE A 32 -20.40 5.49 -4.83
CA PHE A 32 -19.56 6.25 -5.75
C PHE A 32 -19.71 5.78 -7.20
N SER A 33 -19.82 4.47 -7.43
CA SER A 33 -20.01 3.90 -8.76
C SER A 33 -21.37 4.20 -9.39
N LEU A 34 -22.42 4.38 -8.59
CA LEU A 34 -23.72 4.87 -9.07
C LEU A 34 -23.67 6.37 -9.34
N ARG A 35 -23.11 7.13 -8.40
CA ARG A 35 -22.97 8.59 -8.45
C ARG A 35 -22.22 9.06 -9.69
N LYS A 36 -21.12 8.41 -10.08
CA LYS A 36 -20.34 8.78 -11.28
C LYS A 36 -21.12 8.68 -12.59
N GLN A 37 -22.24 7.94 -12.63
CA GLN A 37 -23.11 7.88 -13.81
C GLN A 37 -24.03 9.11 -13.92
N LEU A 38 -24.18 9.90 -12.86
CA LEU A 38 -24.99 11.11 -12.85
C LEU A 38 -24.27 12.24 -13.60
N LYS A 39 -24.98 12.88 -14.54
CA LYS A 39 -24.44 13.98 -15.36
C LYS A 39 -23.93 15.17 -14.54
N SER A 40 -24.47 15.40 -13.34
CA SER A 40 -24.05 16.49 -12.45
C SER A 40 -22.63 16.31 -11.92
N ILE A 41 -22.23 15.07 -11.60
CA ILE A 41 -20.90 14.78 -11.03
C ILE A 41 -19.82 14.90 -12.10
N ASN A 42 -20.09 14.47 -13.33
CA ASN A 42 -19.17 14.64 -14.46
C ASN A 42 -18.92 16.12 -14.84
N ARG A 43 -19.79 17.05 -14.39
CA ARG A 43 -19.57 18.50 -14.55
C ARG A 43 -18.79 19.12 -13.39
N GLN A 44 -18.84 18.50 -12.21
CA GLN A 44 -18.23 19.02 -10.98
C GLN A 44 -16.75 18.61 -10.84
N TYR A 45 -16.38 17.44 -11.33
CA TYR A 45 -15.04 16.88 -11.16
C TYR A 45 -14.36 16.61 -12.50
N THR A 46 -13.03 16.67 -12.51
CA THR A 46 -12.24 16.28 -13.68
C THR A 46 -12.37 14.79 -13.93
N ARG A 47 -12.24 14.39 -15.20
CA ARG A 47 -12.22 12.97 -15.58
C ARG A 47 -11.09 12.20 -14.88
N GLU A 48 -9.95 12.86 -14.68
CA GLU A 48 -8.80 12.31 -13.97
C GLU A 48 -9.13 12.01 -12.51
N TYR A 49 -9.77 12.95 -11.80
CA TYR A 49 -10.19 12.74 -10.42
C TYR A 49 -11.14 11.54 -10.30
N ILE A 50 -12.18 11.49 -11.15
CA ILE A 50 -13.16 10.39 -11.15
C ILE A 50 -12.47 9.05 -11.41
N PHE A 51 -11.49 9.02 -12.32
CA PHE A 51 -10.71 7.83 -12.63
C PHE A 51 -9.85 7.38 -11.44
N GLN A 52 -9.08 8.29 -10.82
CA GLN A 52 -8.23 7.98 -9.67
C GLN A 52 -9.06 7.51 -8.47
N THR A 53 -10.18 8.17 -8.18
CA THR A 53 -11.10 7.73 -7.12
C THR A 53 -11.70 6.37 -7.47
N SER A 54 -12.06 6.11 -8.73
CA SER A 54 -12.57 4.79 -9.15
C SER A 54 -11.54 3.68 -8.90
N LEU A 55 -10.25 3.92 -9.20
CA LEU A 55 -9.19 2.96 -8.90
C LEU A 55 -9.06 2.70 -7.41
N PHE A 56 -9.03 3.77 -6.60
CA PHE A 56 -8.99 3.67 -5.15
C PHE A 56 -10.18 2.85 -4.61
N CYS A 57 -11.39 3.11 -5.11
CA CYS A 57 -12.59 2.38 -4.72
C CYS A 57 -12.57 0.92 -5.15
N ALA A 58 -11.92 0.57 -6.26
CA ALA A 58 -11.86 -0.79 -6.78
C ALA A 58 -10.79 -1.67 -6.08
N CYS A 59 -9.74 -1.08 -5.51
CA CYS A 59 -8.70 -1.80 -4.78
C CYS A 59 -9.25 -2.38 -3.48
N SER A 60 -8.92 -3.64 -3.18
CA SER A 60 -9.23 -4.27 -1.88
C SER A 60 -8.39 -3.70 -0.74
N MET A 61 -7.17 -3.24 -1.02
CA MET A 61 -6.23 -2.65 -0.06
C MET A 61 -5.70 -1.30 -0.56
N PRO A 62 -6.57 -0.27 -0.68
CA PRO A 62 -6.20 0.98 -1.33
C PRO A 62 -5.05 1.71 -0.63
N MET A 63 -4.93 1.64 0.69
CA MET A 63 -3.82 2.29 1.41
C MET A 63 -2.51 1.56 1.20
N ALA A 64 -2.51 0.22 1.21
CA ALA A 64 -1.35 -0.57 0.84
C ALA A 64 -0.93 -0.32 -0.62
N THR A 65 -1.88 -0.32 -1.56
CA THR A 65 -1.60 -0.05 -2.97
C THR A 65 -1.05 1.37 -3.17
N LEU A 66 -1.61 2.37 -2.49
CA LEU A 66 -1.10 3.73 -2.53
C LEU A 66 0.33 3.77 -2.01
N PHE A 67 0.61 3.15 -0.85
CA PHE A 67 1.96 3.09 -0.29
C PHE A 67 2.95 2.47 -1.27
N VAL A 68 2.63 1.29 -1.82
CA VAL A 68 3.44 0.60 -2.83
C VAL A 68 3.72 1.49 -4.04
N THR A 69 2.69 2.18 -4.55
CA THR A 69 2.80 3.03 -5.74
C THR A 69 3.79 4.19 -5.54
N GLN A 70 3.85 4.78 -4.33
CA GLN A 70 4.80 5.87 -4.04
C GLN A 70 6.28 5.45 -4.10
N PHE A 71 6.60 4.16 -3.98
CA PHE A 71 7.99 3.69 -4.06
C PHE A 71 8.47 3.49 -5.50
N VAL A 72 7.55 3.24 -6.42
CA VAL A 72 7.85 2.92 -7.82
C VAL A 72 7.57 4.10 -8.75
N SER A 73 6.58 4.92 -8.42
CA SER A 73 6.14 6.03 -9.26
C SER A 73 6.50 7.39 -8.68
N SER A 74 6.76 8.37 -9.54
CA SER A 74 6.89 9.78 -9.16
C SER A 74 5.53 10.45 -8.89
N GLU A 75 4.44 9.79 -9.29
CA GLU A 75 3.09 10.30 -9.18
C GLU A 75 2.43 9.86 -7.87
N LYS A 76 1.55 10.72 -7.33
CA LYS A 76 1.05 10.58 -5.95
C LYS A 76 -0.28 9.83 -5.83
N TYR A 77 -0.68 9.04 -6.82
CA TYR A 77 -1.97 8.34 -6.86
C TYR A 77 -1.81 6.86 -7.21
N ILE A 78 -2.85 6.05 -6.97
CA ILE A 78 -2.86 4.62 -7.29
C ILE A 78 -2.80 4.41 -8.80
N LYS A 79 -1.79 3.68 -9.26
CA LYS A 79 -1.68 3.23 -10.65
C LYS A 79 -2.10 1.77 -10.76
N ASN A 80 -2.50 1.37 -11.96
CA ASN A 80 -2.75 -0.03 -12.29
C ASN A 80 -1.45 -0.85 -12.09
N ASP A 81 -1.57 -2.04 -11.50
CA ASP A 81 -0.49 -2.99 -11.21
C ASP A 81 0.49 -3.18 -12.36
N PHE A 82 0.01 -3.21 -13.61
CA PHE A 82 0.87 -3.34 -14.79
C PHE A 82 1.91 -2.21 -14.88
N HIS A 83 1.50 -0.98 -14.57
CA HIS A 83 2.38 0.19 -14.58
C HIS A 83 3.40 0.12 -13.43
N CYS A 84 2.93 -0.21 -12.23
CA CYS A 84 3.78 -0.34 -11.05
C CYS A 84 4.87 -1.39 -11.24
N LYS A 85 4.54 -2.55 -11.84
CA LYS A 85 5.52 -3.61 -12.14
C LYS A 85 6.57 -3.17 -13.16
N LYS A 86 6.17 -2.43 -14.20
CA LYS A 86 7.12 -1.88 -15.18
C LYS A 86 8.09 -0.89 -14.55
N GLU A 87 7.62 0.01 -13.69
CA GLU A 87 8.47 0.97 -12.97
C GLU A 87 9.38 0.29 -11.93
N ALA A 88 8.89 -0.76 -11.25
CA ALA A 88 9.70 -1.55 -10.31
C ALA A 88 10.90 -2.24 -10.97
N LEU A 89 10.75 -2.72 -12.22
CA LEU A 89 11.86 -3.25 -13.00
C LEU A 89 12.94 -2.19 -13.26
N LEU A 90 12.54 -0.93 -13.36
CA LEU A 90 13.41 0.22 -13.58
C LEU A 90 13.99 0.79 -12.27
N MET A 91 13.60 0.28 -11.09
CA MET A 91 14.19 0.70 -9.82
C MET A 91 15.68 0.36 -9.77
N ASN A 92 16.51 1.38 -9.49
CA ASN A 92 17.94 1.19 -9.37
C ASN A 92 18.30 0.21 -8.24
N LYS A 93 19.43 -0.51 -8.38
CA LYS A 93 19.90 -1.50 -7.39
C LYS A 93 20.08 -0.91 -5.98
N GLN A 94 20.41 0.38 -5.89
CA GLN A 94 20.67 1.06 -4.62
C GLN A 94 19.39 1.25 -3.79
N ARG A 95 18.28 1.63 -4.41
CA ARG A 95 16.96 1.74 -3.78
C ARG A 95 16.51 0.39 -3.21
N LYS A 96 16.75 -0.71 -3.94
CA LYS A 96 16.47 -2.08 -3.47
C LYS A 96 17.21 -2.40 -2.17
N ARG A 97 18.51 -2.07 -2.12
CA ARG A 97 19.37 -2.25 -0.94
C ARG A 97 18.87 -1.41 0.24
N PHE A 98 18.47 -0.17 0.00
CA PHE A 98 17.93 0.70 1.05
C PHE A 98 16.59 0.19 1.60
N MET A 99 15.68 -0.29 0.76
CA MET A 99 14.43 -0.91 1.23
C MET A 99 14.70 -2.14 2.11
N TYR A 100 15.62 -3.01 1.69
CA TYR A 100 16.02 -4.16 2.49
C TYR A 100 16.60 -3.74 3.85
N LEU A 101 17.46 -2.73 3.87
CA LEU A 101 18.02 -2.18 5.11
C LEU A 101 16.92 -1.63 6.04
N ILE A 102 15.94 -0.91 5.49
CA ILE A 102 14.79 -0.41 6.26
C ILE A 102 13.99 -1.57 6.87
N CYS A 103 13.76 -2.66 6.13
CA CYS A 103 13.12 -3.87 6.65
C CYS A 103 13.91 -4.44 7.84
N CYS A 104 15.24 -4.53 7.73
CA CYS A 104 16.10 -5.02 8.81
C CYS A 104 16.06 -4.12 10.06
N ILE A 105 16.06 -2.79 9.88
CA ILE A 105 15.98 -1.83 11.00
C ILE A 105 14.62 -1.93 11.68
N THR A 106 13.54 -1.87 10.92
CA THR A 106 12.17 -1.87 11.43
C THR A 106 11.78 -3.20 12.09
N ARG A 107 12.38 -4.32 11.67
CA ARG A 107 12.23 -5.62 12.35
C ARG A 107 12.74 -5.59 13.79
N LYS A 108 13.92 -5.00 14.02
CA LYS A 108 14.57 -5.02 15.34
C LYS A 108 13.77 -4.23 16.39
N GLU A 109 12.98 -3.26 15.93
CA GLU A 109 12.21 -2.35 16.77
C GLU A 109 10.73 -2.76 16.80
N LYS A 110 10.29 -3.46 17.85
CA LYS A 110 8.88 -3.91 17.99
C LYS A 110 7.86 -2.76 17.89
N SER A 111 8.25 -1.55 18.27
CA SER A 111 7.41 -0.34 18.15
C SER A 111 7.10 0.04 16.70
N LEU A 112 7.91 -0.40 15.74
CA LEU A 112 7.82 -0.07 14.32
C LEU A 112 7.16 -1.18 13.48
N LYS A 113 6.30 -2.01 14.10
CA LYS A 113 5.69 -3.17 13.45
C LYS A 113 4.90 -2.87 12.17
N TYR A 114 4.26 -1.71 12.06
CA TYR A 114 3.53 -1.33 10.84
C TYR A 114 4.48 -0.81 9.76
N CYS A 115 5.54 -0.10 10.14
CA CYS A 115 6.63 0.19 9.21
C CYS A 115 7.20 -1.12 8.65
N PHE A 116 7.55 -2.07 9.51
CA PHE A 116 8.05 -3.38 9.06
C PHE A 116 7.06 -4.03 8.09
N LEU A 117 5.79 -4.13 8.45
CA LEU A 117 4.73 -4.73 7.63
C LEU A 117 4.64 -4.13 6.22
N PHE A 118 4.61 -2.80 6.11
CA PHE A 118 4.47 -2.14 4.82
C PHE A 118 5.77 -2.19 4.00
N PHE A 119 6.93 -1.94 4.61
CA PHE A 119 8.20 -2.01 3.89
C PHE A 119 8.53 -3.43 3.43
N SER A 120 8.29 -4.44 4.28
CA SER A 120 8.49 -5.84 3.94
C SER A 120 7.53 -6.29 2.85
N GLY A 121 6.25 -5.89 2.93
CA GLY A 121 5.23 -6.17 1.91
C GLY A 121 5.64 -5.61 0.54
N THR A 122 5.99 -4.33 0.47
CA THR A 122 6.48 -3.70 -0.78
C THR A 122 7.77 -4.35 -1.28
N TYR A 123 8.68 -4.72 -0.37
CA TYR A 123 9.92 -5.38 -0.76
C TYR A 123 9.67 -6.78 -1.35
N CYS A 124 8.85 -7.60 -0.71
CA CYS A 124 8.53 -8.96 -1.17
C CYS A 124 7.68 -8.97 -2.44
N ASN A 125 6.85 -7.94 -2.65
CA ASN A 125 6.10 -7.73 -3.88
C ASN A 125 7.02 -7.71 -5.12
N TYR A 126 8.13 -6.98 -5.04
CA TYR A 126 9.03 -6.78 -6.19
C TYR A 126 10.27 -7.67 -6.22
N TYR A 127 10.73 -8.14 -5.06
CA TYR A 127 12.04 -8.80 -4.93
C TYR A 127 11.97 -10.24 -4.38
N GLN A 128 10.78 -10.73 -4.04
CA GLN A 128 10.53 -12.15 -3.70
C GLN A 128 11.55 -12.76 -2.72
N SER A 129 11.82 -12.08 -1.60
CA SER A 129 12.79 -12.56 -0.60
C SER A 129 12.16 -13.56 0.37
N GLU A 130 12.65 -14.80 0.31
CA GLU A 130 12.24 -15.88 1.23
C GLU A 130 12.54 -15.54 2.70
N TYR A 131 13.68 -14.89 2.96
CA TYR A 131 14.06 -14.49 4.32
C TYR A 131 13.06 -13.49 4.93
N VAL A 132 12.68 -12.46 4.18
CA VAL A 132 11.72 -11.45 4.65
C VAL A 132 10.33 -12.05 4.83
N GLU A 133 9.94 -12.97 3.96
CA GLU A 133 8.68 -13.72 4.05
C GLU A 133 8.63 -14.64 5.27
N TYR A 134 9.71 -15.36 5.57
CA TYR A 134 9.83 -16.15 6.80
C TYR A 134 9.56 -15.30 8.04
N ILE A 135 10.17 -14.11 8.11
CA ILE A 135 9.99 -13.19 9.25
C ILE A 135 8.57 -12.64 9.29
N ALA A 136 7.98 -12.32 8.14
CA ALA A 136 6.61 -11.84 8.08
C ALA A 136 5.60 -12.91 8.53
N ASN A 137 5.93 -14.20 8.39
CA ASN A 137 5.13 -15.31 8.90
C ASN A 137 5.19 -15.46 10.42
N GLU A 138 6.15 -14.83 11.11
CA GLU A 138 6.20 -14.77 12.58
C GLU A 138 5.29 -13.67 13.16
N LEU A 139 4.64 -12.85 12.32
CA LEU A 139 3.73 -11.80 12.75
C LEU A 139 2.40 -12.36 13.29
N GLU A 140 1.68 -11.53 14.06
CA GLU A 140 0.31 -11.83 14.47
C GLU A 140 -0.58 -12.16 13.25
N PRO A 141 -1.56 -13.08 13.35
CA PRO A 141 -2.32 -13.61 12.21
C PRO A 141 -2.96 -12.54 11.31
N SER A 142 -3.49 -11.46 11.90
CA SER A 142 -4.09 -10.36 11.14
C SER A 142 -3.08 -9.60 10.27
N LYS A 143 -1.86 -9.41 10.79
CA LYS A 143 -0.76 -8.75 10.08
C LYS A 143 -0.14 -9.67 9.04
N GLN A 144 -0.03 -10.96 9.35
CA GLN A 144 0.42 -11.96 8.39
C GLN A 144 -0.52 -12.02 7.18
N LYS A 145 -1.84 -12.08 7.41
CA LYS A 145 -2.83 -12.06 6.33
C LYS A 145 -2.67 -10.81 5.46
N TYR A 146 -2.57 -9.64 6.09
CA TYR A 146 -2.36 -8.37 5.40
C TYR A 146 -1.07 -8.34 4.58
N PHE A 147 0.04 -8.85 5.12
CA PHE A 147 1.31 -8.99 4.40
C PHE A 147 1.16 -9.86 3.14
N MET A 148 0.49 -11.00 3.27
CA MET A 148 0.29 -11.94 2.15
C MET A 148 -0.57 -11.35 1.04
N GLU A 149 -1.53 -10.49 1.37
CA GLU A 149 -2.32 -9.75 0.38
C GLU A 149 -1.48 -8.62 -0.26
N MET A 150 -0.70 -7.88 0.54
CA MET A 150 0.17 -6.80 0.06
C MET A 150 1.28 -7.29 -0.89
N LYS A 151 1.80 -8.51 -0.68
CA LYS A 151 2.76 -9.18 -1.57
C LYS A 151 2.21 -9.41 -2.98
N LYS A 152 0.87 -9.43 -3.16
CA LYS A 152 0.20 -9.72 -4.42
C LYS A 152 -0.19 -8.49 -5.24
N ILE A 153 -0.07 -7.29 -4.67
CA ILE A 153 -0.25 -5.99 -5.37
C ILE A 153 0.74 -5.90 -6.55
#